data_AF-A0A0P9ZG18-F1
#
_entry.id   AF-A0A0P9ZG18-F1
#
_cell.length_a   1.000
_cell.length_b   1.000
_cell.length_c   1.000
_cell.angle_alpha   90.00
_cell.angle_beta   90.00
_cell.angle_gamma   90.00
#
_symmetry.space_group_name_H-M   'P 1'
#
loop_
_entity.id
_entity.type
_entity.pdbx_description
1 polymer ?
#
loop_
_entity_poly.entity_id
_entity_poly.type
_entity_poly.pdbx_seq_one_letter_code
_entity_poly.pdbx_strand_id
1 'polypeptide(L)'
;MVDIALMLKLLNAFAKKELSLLLVGDTGQLSPVGYGIFFHALAKSKAIPSTHLIKVHRSIGNSHLQNIAMKIRSGHLDTLPFWNGERDGVYLIPCTNTQDMLTHLAKIKQIIPDAQILTPHMSDRMPDSGHKINNYLQSALQHTDETLGIWMGKYWLRVNDPVIVTQNSYEHNLFNGNTGIMTGVTSIDGQTSGVFFFNGFEVTLSRMDLFGLGMKLAYAISIHKAQGSEYETSILCTLSQSEFVERSMLYTAVSRSKRLALILSTQNIMQQGVARPNRSDTLCVGFSV
;
A
#
# COMPACT_ATOMS: atom_id res chain seq x y z
N MET A 1 7.62 -2.71 -9.96
CA MET A 1 8.58 -2.39 -8.87
C MET A 1 10.00 -2.14 -9.37
N VAL A 2 10.56 -2.98 -10.26
CA VAL A 2 11.94 -2.79 -10.78
C VAL A 2 11.97 -1.71 -11.87
N ASP A 3 12.70 -0.61 -11.63
CA ASP A 3 12.96 0.43 -12.61
C ASP A 3 14.17 0.08 -13.51
N ILE A 4 14.42 0.90 -14.54
CA ILE A 4 15.53 0.64 -15.48
C ILE A 4 16.89 0.71 -14.78
N ALA A 5 17.07 1.63 -13.83
CA ALA A 5 18.34 1.82 -13.13
C ALA A 5 18.73 0.57 -12.33
N LEU A 6 17.78 0.02 -11.57
CA LEU A 6 17.97 -1.16 -10.75
C LEU A 6 18.20 -2.40 -11.63
N MET A 7 17.46 -2.53 -12.74
CA MET A 7 17.68 -3.62 -13.67
C MET A 7 19.07 -3.56 -14.31
N LEU A 8 19.53 -2.37 -14.73
CA LEU A 8 20.87 -2.20 -15.29
C LEU A 8 21.96 -2.61 -14.27
N LYS A 9 21.81 -2.19 -13.00
CA LYS A 9 22.72 -2.61 -11.93
C LYS A 9 22.74 -4.13 -11.75
N LEU A 10 21.57 -4.77 -11.78
CA LEU A 10 21.45 -6.21 -11.69
C LEU A 10 22.18 -6.89 -12.86
N LEU A 11 21.88 -6.51 -14.10
CA LEU A 11 22.50 -7.10 -15.29
C LEU A 11 24.02 -6.89 -15.30
N ASN A 12 24.50 -5.70 -14.91
CA ASN A 12 25.94 -5.41 -14.82
C ASN A 12 26.65 -6.27 -13.77
N ALA A 13 26.00 -6.58 -12.64
CA ALA A 13 26.57 -7.45 -11.61
C ALA A 13 26.83 -8.89 -12.12
N PHE A 14 26.13 -9.31 -13.19
CA PHE A 14 26.27 -10.62 -13.82
C PHE A 14 26.87 -10.58 -15.23
N ALA A 15 27.34 -9.43 -15.72
CA ALA A 15 27.76 -9.26 -17.12
C ALA A 15 28.88 -10.21 -17.59
N LYS A 16 29.68 -10.75 -16.67
CA LYS A 16 30.76 -11.71 -16.97
C LYS A 16 30.41 -13.16 -16.64
N LYS A 17 29.13 -13.47 -16.41
CA LYS A 17 28.64 -14.79 -16.03
C LYS A 17 27.56 -15.24 -17.01
N GLU A 18 27.54 -16.53 -17.33
CA GLU A 18 26.38 -17.13 -17.98
C GLU A 18 25.23 -17.17 -16.97
N LEU A 19 24.10 -16.56 -17.32
CA LEU A 19 22.94 -16.42 -16.45
C LEU A 19 21.68 -16.80 -17.22
N SER A 20 20.85 -17.64 -16.61
CA SER A 20 19.44 -17.76 -16.98
C SER A 20 18.61 -16.87 -16.04
N LEU A 21 17.92 -15.88 -16.61
CA LEU A 21 17.10 -14.94 -15.85
C LEU A 21 15.61 -15.22 -16.13
N LEU A 22 14.87 -15.60 -15.08
CA LEU A 22 13.41 -15.69 -15.12
C LEU A 22 12.81 -14.47 -14.43
N LEU A 23 12.02 -13.69 -15.17
CA LEU A 23 11.30 -12.55 -14.63
C LEU A 23 9.83 -12.91 -14.43
N VAL A 24 9.34 -12.72 -13.21
CA VAL A 24 7.94 -12.94 -12.85
C VAL A 24 7.36 -11.62 -12.35
N GLY A 25 6.19 -11.27 -12.83
CA GLY A 25 5.53 -10.03 -12.46
C GLY A 25 4.14 -9.92 -13.05
N ASP A 26 3.42 -8.92 -12.59
CA ASP A 26 2.07 -8.63 -13.03
C ASP A 26 2.02 -7.26 -13.72
N THR A 27 1.74 -7.25 -15.03
CA THR A 27 1.63 -6.05 -15.87
C THR A 27 0.42 -5.18 -15.59
N GLY A 28 -0.54 -5.65 -14.79
CA GLY A 28 -1.69 -4.85 -14.37
C GLY A 28 -1.45 -4.08 -13.07
N GLN A 29 -0.39 -4.41 -12.33
CA GLN A 29 -0.03 -3.67 -11.11
C GLN A 29 0.70 -2.37 -11.42
N LEU A 30 0.83 -1.49 -10.42
CA LEU A 30 1.51 -0.21 -10.56
C LEU A 30 2.92 -0.36 -11.18
N SER A 31 3.21 0.55 -12.10
CA SER A 31 4.54 0.73 -12.67
C SER A 31 5.58 1.07 -11.59
N PRO A 32 6.88 0.88 -11.86
CA PRO A 32 7.93 1.37 -10.97
C PRO A 32 7.74 2.87 -10.66
N VAL A 33 8.11 3.28 -9.44
CA VAL A 33 8.15 4.70 -9.05
C VAL A 33 9.31 5.42 -9.73
N GLY A 34 10.43 4.72 -9.92
CA GLY A 34 11.58 5.19 -10.71
C GLY A 34 11.27 5.22 -12.21
N TYR A 35 12.24 5.69 -12.99
CA TYR A 35 12.03 5.89 -14.43
C TYR A 35 12.02 4.57 -15.20
N GLY A 36 11.11 4.52 -16.18
CA GLY A 36 11.00 3.41 -17.13
C GLY A 36 10.06 2.29 -16.70
N ILE A 37 9.68 1.48 -17.68
CA ILE A 37 8.68 0.40 -17.52
C ILE A 37 9.25 -0.95 -17.99
N PHE A 38 10.49 -1.26 -17.60
CA PHE A 38 11.27 -2.41 -18.07
C PHE A 38 10.45 -3.70 -18.23
N PHE A 39 9.82 -4.18 -17.15
CA PHE A 39 9.02 -5.41 -17.18
C PHE A 39 7.79 -5.32 -18.11
N HIS A 40 7.12 -4.17 -18.17
CA HIS A 40 5.95 -3.98 -19.02
C HIS A 40 6.34 -3.94 -20.51
N ALA A 41 7.49 -3.35 -20.84
CA ALA A 41 8.03 -3.35 -22.19
C ALA A 41 8.39 -4.78 -22.62
N LEU A 42 9.10 -5.54 -21.76
CA LEU A 42 9.44 -6.93 -22.05
C LEU A 42 8.20 -7.82 -22.21
N ALA A 43 7.21 -7.66 -21.34
CA ALA A 43 5.98 -8.47 -21.41
C ALA A 43 5.15 -8.23 -22.68
N LYS A 44 5.35 -7.08 -23.35
CA LYS A 44 4.72 -6.76 -24.65
C LYS A 44 5.62 -7.10 -25.84
N SER A 45 6.92 -7.32 -25.60
CA SER A 45 7.90 -7.61 -26.65
C SER A 45 7.75 -9.04 -27.16
N LYS A 46 8.02 -9.21 -28.46
CA LYS A 46 8.14 -10.54 -29.09
C LYS A 46 9.58 -11.06 -29.11
N ALA A 47 10.54 -10.25 -28.66
CA ALA A 47 11.96 -10.59 -28.71
C ALA A 47 12.37 -11.59 -27.61
N ILE A 48 11.59 -11.68 -26.52
CA ILE A 48 11.89 -12.56 -25.39
C ILE A 48 10.76 -13.58 -25.21
N PRO A 49 11.07 -14.87 -24.98
CA PRO A 49 10.07 -15.86 -24.62
C PRO A 49 9.28 -15.42 -23.39
N SER A 50 7.96 -15.35 -23.53
CA SER A 50 7.06 -14.99 -22.44
C SER A 50 5.86 -15.93 -22.40
N THR A 51 5.29 -16.11 -21.22
CA THR A 51 4.08 -16.91 -21.02
C THR A 51 3.14 -16.14 -20.12
N HIS A 52 1.90 -15.95 -20.57
CA HIS A 52 0.88 -15.27 -19.79
C HIS A 52 0.00 -16.29 -19.08
N LEU A 53 0.08 -16.33 -17.75
CA LEU A 53 -0.73 -17.23 -16.93
C LEU A 53 -2.13 -16.64 -16.77
N ILE A 54 -3.11 -17.21 -17.48
CA ILE A 54 -4.52 -16.78 -17.46
C ILE A 54 -5.40 -17.60 -16.52
N LYS A 55 -4.96 -18.81 -16.16
CA LYS A 55 -5.75 -19.74 -15.34
C LYS A 55 -5.53 -19.45 -13.87
N VAL A 56 -6.62 -19.14 -13.18
CA VAL A 56 -6.66 -18.91 -11.75
C VAL A 56 -6.77 -20.25 -11.02
N HIS A 57 -5.81 -20.52 -10.13
CA HIS A 57 -5.83 -21.68 -9.23
C HIS A 57 -5.94 -21.19 -7.78
N ARG A 58 -7.14 -20.79 -7.33
CA ARG A 58 -7.43 -20.48 -5.92
C ARG A 58 -8.78 -21.10 -5.52
N SER A 59 -8.86 -21.61 -4.29
CA SER A 59 -9.96 -22.40 -3.76
C SER A 59 -11.33 -21.70 -3.86
N ILE A 60 -12.40 -22.51 -3.88
CA ILE A 60 -13.81 -22.23 -4.22
C ILE A 60 -14.47 -21.03 -3.49
N GLY A 61 -13.88 -20.50 -2.41
CA GLY A 61 -14.37 -19.31 -1.69
C GLY A 61 -13.91 -17.94 -2.25
N ASN A 62 -12.75 -17.87 -2.91
CA ASN A 62 -12.11 -16.60 -3.30
C ASN A 62 -12.53 -16.07 -4.69
N SER A 63 -13.60 -16.61 -5.27
CA SER A 63 -13.99 -16.32 -6.64
C SER A 63 -14.50 -14.89 -6.84
N HIS A 64 -15.18 -14.31 -5.85
CA HIS A 64 -15.84 -13.02 -6.01
C HIS A 64 -14.86 -11.84 -5.99
N LEU A 65 -13.99 -11.78 -4.97
CA LEU A 65 -12.96 -10.74 -4.87
C LEU A 65 -12.06 -10.73 -6.10
N GLN A 66 -11.63 -11.92 -6.52
CA GLN A 66 -10.77 -12.08 -7.67
C GLN A 66 -11.47 -11.74 -8.98
N ASN A 67 -12.74 -12.11 -9.16
CA ASN A 67 -13.52 -11.72 -10.33
C ASN A 67 -13.60 -10.20 -10.45
N ILE A 68 -13.91 -9.51 -9.35
CA ILE A 68 -13.93 -8.03 -9.34
C ILE A 68 -12.55 -7.45 -9.63
N ALA A 69 -11.48 -7.99 -9.03
CA ALA A 69 -10.12 -7.54 -9.33
C ALA A 69 -9.77 -7.72 -10.82
N MET A 70 -10.14 -8.85 -11.43
CA MET A 70 -9.91 -9.11 -12.87
C MET A 70 -10.77 -8.21 -13.77
N LYS A 71 -12.01 -7.91 -13.37
CA LYS A 71 -12.85 -6.92 -14.05
C LYS A 71 -12.17 -5.55 -14.03
N ILE A 72 -11.75 -5.08 -12.86
CA ILE A 72 -10.99 -3.83 -12.69
C ILE A 72 -9.76 -3.82 -13.59
N ARG A 73 -8.95 -4.90 -13.57
CA ARG A 73 -7.76 -5.06 -14.42
C ARG A 73 -8.08 -4.89 -15.91
N SER A 74 -9.22 -5.41 -16.35
CA SER A 74 -9.66 -5.33 -17.75
C SER A 74 -10.29 -3.99 -18.13
N GLY A 75 -10.45 -3.05 -17.18
CA GLY A 75 -11.08 -1.76 -17.40
C GLY A 75 -12.61 -1.79 -17.31
N HIS A 76 -13.20 -2.84 -16.74
CA HIS A 76 -14.63 -2.98 -16.55
C HIS A 76 -14.96 -2.97 -15.06
N LEU A 77 -15.95 -2.19 -14.63
CA LEU A 77 -16.44 -2.23 -13.26
C LEU A 77 -17.95 -2.02 -13.26
N ASP A 78 -18.68 -3.08 -12.89
CA ASP A 78 -20.10 -2.99 -12.59
C ASP A 78 -20.32 -2.24 -11.27
N THR A 79 -21.55 -1.84 -11.01
CA THR A 79 -21.94 -1.25 -9.72
C THR A 79 -21.54 -2.17 -8.57
N LEU A 80 -20.70 -1.67 -7.67
CA LEU A 80 -20.28 -2.43 -6.49
C LEU A 80 -21.43 -2.54 -5.49
N PRO A 81 -21.65 -3.71 -4.86
CA PRO A 81 -22.62 -3.83 -3.79
C PRO A 81 -22.20 -2.99 -2.58
N PHE A 82 -23.18 -2.51 -1.80
CA PHE A 82 -22.88 -1.83 -0.53
C PHE A 82 -22.57 -2.84 0.56
N TRP A 83 -21.62 -2.48 1.44
CA TRP A 83 -21.24 -3.34 2.55
C TRP A 83 -22.32 -3.34 3.64
N ASN A 84 -22.71 -4.54 4.08
CA ASN A 84 -23.68 -4.79 5.13
C ASN A 84 -23.15 -5.82 6.16
N GLY A 85 -21.83 -5.85 6.38
CA GLY A 85 -21.19 -6.73 7.37
C GLY A 85 -20.66 -8.05 6.81
N GLU A 86 -20.59 -8.19 5.48
CA GLU A 86 -19.99 -9.34 4.83
C GLU A 86 -18.49 -9.45 5.15
N ARG A 87 -18.00 -10.69 5.13
CA ARG A 87 -16.61 -11.03 5.51
C ARG A 87 -15.77 -11.53 4.33
N ASP A 88 -16.29 -11.49 3.12
CA ASP A 88 -15.62 -11.95 1.89
C ASP A 88 -16.21 -11.21 0.70
N GLY A 89 -15.36 -10.71 -0.20
CA GLY A 89 -15.76 -10.02 -1.43
C GLY A 89 -15.23 -8.59 -1.54
N VAL A 90 -15.84 -7.81 -2.43
CA VAL A 90 -15.54 -6.38 -2.61
C VAL A 90 -16.81 -5.57 -2.45
N TYR A 91 -16.80 -4.62 -1.52
CA TYR A 91 -17.97 -3.80 -1.22
C TYR A 91 -17.62 -2.33 -1.17
N LEU A 92 -18.57 -1.50 -1.62
CA LEU A 92 -18.49 -0.07 -1.50
C LEU A 92 -19.11 0.38 -0.18
N ILE A 93 -18.46 1.33 0.47
CA ILE A 93 -19.00 2.12 1.57
C ILE A 93 -19.08 3.55 1.05
N PRO A 94 -20.28 4.04 0.69
CA PRO A 94 -20.44 5.36 0.11
C PRO A 94 -19.89 6.43 1.04
N CYS A 95 -19.01 7.28 0.51
CA CYS A 95 -18.57 8.49 1.19
C CYS A 95 -18.17 9.56 0.17
N THR A 96 -18.43 10.83 0.52
CA THR A 96 -18.24 11.98 -0.39
C THR A 96 -17.25 13.00 0.14
N ASN A 97 -16.92 12.94 1.43
CA ASN A 97 -16.05 13.91 2.08
C ASN A 97 -15.16 13.24 3.13
N THR A 98 -14.12 13.97 3.53
CA THR A 98 -13.10 13.50 4.48
C THR A 98 -13.71 13.08 5.82
N GLN A 99 -14.63 13.87 6.39
CA GLN A 99 -15.14 13.63 7.74
C GLN A 99 -15.97 12.34 7.82
N ASP A 100 -16.81 12.12 6.80
CA ASP A 100 -17.61 10.91 6.65
C ASP A 100 -16.71 9.66 6.50
N MET A 101 -15.71 9.75 5.63
CA MET A 101 -14.71 8.69 5.44
C MET A 101 -13.98 8.35 6.75
N LEU A 102 -13.51 9.35 7.50
CA LEU A 102 -12.84 9.15 8.78
C LEU A 102 -13.76 8.48 9.82
N THR A 103 -15.02 8.90 9.88
CA THR A 103 -16.02 8.33 10.80
C THR A 103 -16.30 6.86 10.46
N HIS A 104 -16.42 6.53 9.17
CA HIS A 104 -16.56 5.14 8.72
C HIS A 104 -15.32 4.31 9.04
N LEU A 105 -14.12 4.84 8.81
CA LEU A 105 -12.86 4.14 9.14
C LEU A 105 -12.76 3.79 10.62
N ALA A 106 -13.09 4.71 11.52
CA ALA A 106 -13.06 4.43 12.97
C ALA A 106 -14.02 3.29 13.35
N LYS A 107 -15.26 3.30 12.81
CA LYS A 107 -16.24 2.22 13.04
C LYS A 107 -15.76 0.88 12.49
N ILE A 108 -15.23 0.87 11.27
CA ILE A 108 -14.72 -0.36 10.64
C ILE A 108 -13.53 -0.90 11.43
N LYS A 109 -12.62 -0.04 11.91
CA LYS A 109 -11.48 -0.43 12.74
C LYS A 109 -11.87 -1.01 14.09
N GLN A 110 -13.04 -0.68 14.64
CA GLN A 110 -13.57 -1.36 15.84
C GLN A 110 -14.08 -2.78 15.52
N ILE A 111 -14.62 -3.00 14.33
CA ILE A 111 -15.16 -4.30 13.89
C ILE A 111 -14.06 -5.22 13.33
N ILE A 112 -13.10 -4.64 12.61
CA ILE A 112 -12.00 -5.32 11.92
C ILE A 112 -10.69 -4.57 12.22
N PRO A 113 -10.12 -4.70 13.44
CA PRO A 113 -8.92 -3.96 13.85
C PRO A 113 -7.72 -4.12 12.91
N ASP A 114 -7.53 -5.34 12.39
CA ASP A 114 -6.39 -5.71 11.54
C ASP A 114 -6.53 -5.27 10.08
N ALA A 115 -7.64 -4.65 9.69
CA ALA A 115 -7.85 -4.25 8.29
C ALA A 115 -6.85 -3.15 7.87
N GLN A 116 -6.01 -3.40 6.87
CA GLN A 116 -5.05 -2.38 6.42
C GLN A 116 -5.73 -1.31 5.57
N ILE A 117 -5.53 -0.03 5.90
CA ILE A 117 -6.05 1.07 5.10
C ILE A 117 -5.01 1.45 4.03
N LEU A 118 -5.50 1.61 2.80
CA LEU A 118 -4.74 1.92 1.61
C LEU A 118 -5.28 3.20 0.98
N THR A 119 -4.39 4.12 0.62
CA THR A 119 -4.76 5.37 -0.04
C THR A 119 -3.83 5.67 -1.22
N PRO A 120 -4.33 6.29 -2.32
CA PRO A 120 -3.48 6.81 -3.37
C PRO A 120 -2.67 8.04 -2.94
N HIS A 121 -3.09 8.77 -1.89
CA HIS A 121 -2.54 10.08 -1.54
C HIS A 121 -2.00 10.15 -0.12
N MET A 122 -0.78 10.67 0.04
CA MET A 122 -0.20 11.03 1.36
C MET A 122 -0.18 12.55 1.60
N SER A 123 -0.52 13.37 0.60
CA SER A 123 -0.50 14.84 0.72
C SER A 123 -1.73 15.35 1.47
N ASP A 124 -1.53 16.24 2.44
CA ASP A 124 -2.62 16.85 3.23
C ASP A 124 -3.57 17.74 2.44
N ARG A 125 -3.23 18.08 1.19
CA ARG A 125 -4.15 18.78 0.28
C ARG A 125 -5.30 17.89 -0.19
N MET A 126 -5.10 16.56 -0.15
CA MET A 126 -6.09 15.61 -0.65
C MET A 126 -7.12 15.25 0.44
N PRO A 127 -8.38 15.00 0.08
CA PRO A 127 -9.42 14.58 1.02
C PRO A 127 -9.18 13.18 1.61
N ASP A 128 -8.56 12.30 0.83
CA ASP A 128 -8.20 10.92 1.19
C ASP A 128 -6.75 10.78 1.68
N SER A 129 -6.16 11.86 2.21
CA SER A 129 -4.77 11.87 2.71
C SER A 129 -4.52 10.82 3.80
N GLY A 130 -3.53 9.97 3.59
CA GLY A 130 -3.06 9.00 4.59
C GLY A 130 -2.58 9.65 5.89
N HIS A 131 -1.99 10.85 5.84
CA HIS A 131 -1.60 11.57 7.07
C HIS A 131 -2.83 11.99 7.89
N LYS A 132 -3.90 12.48 7.24
CA LYS A 132 -5.16 12.83 7.93
C LYS A 132 -5.80 11.60 8.56
N ILE A 133 -5.83 10.50 7.81
CA ILE A 133 -6.34 9.21 8.29
C ILE A 133 -5.53 8.73 9.50
N ASN A 134 -4.20 8.74 9.42
CA ASN A 134 -3.32 8.30 10.50
C ASN A 134 -3.52 9.12 11.78
N ASN A 135 -3.51 10.45 11.68
CA ASN A 135 -3.69 11.32 12.83
C ASN A 135 -5.07 11.15 13.47
N TYR A 136 -6.13 11.07 12.65
CA TYR A 136 -7.49 10.87 13.14
C TYR A 136 -7.65 9.51 13.82
N LEU A 137 -7.16 8.42 13.21
CA LEU A 137 -7.30 7.09 13.78
C LEU A 137 -6.48 6.88 15.04
N GLN A 138 -5.27 7.45 15.13
CA GLN A 138 -4.53 7.45 16.38
C GLN A 138 -5.37 8.10 17.50
N SER A 139 -5.96 9.28 17.24
CA SER A 139 -6.81 9.98 18.21
C SER A 139 -8.11 9.25 18.52
N ALA A 140 -8.71 8.57 17.55
CA ALA A 140 -10.01 7.92 17.71
C ALA A 140 -9.90 6.51 18.34
N LEU A 141 -8.76 5.84 18.18
CA LEU A 141 -8.53 4.47 18.65
C LEU A 141 -7.70 4.40 19.94
N GLN A 142 -6.95 5.45 20.27
CA GLN A 142 -6.14 5.49 21.48
C GLN A 142 -6.65 6.53 22.49
N HIS A 143 -6.46 6.23 23.77
CA HIS A 143 -6.56 7.22 24.85
C HIS A 143 -5.26 8.05 24.85
N THR A 144 -5.18 9.04 23.95
CA THR A 144 -3.94 9.75 23.62
C THR A 144 -3.32 10.50 24.79
N ASP A 145 -4.11 10.89 25.79
CA ASP A 145 -3.63 11.67 26.93
C ASP A 145 -2.89 10.82 27.97
N GLU A 146 -3.08 9.49 27.94
CA GLU A 146 -2.51 8.54 28.92
C GLU A 146 -1.47 7.61 28.29
N THR A 147 -1.47 7.47 26.97
CA THR A 147 -0.60 6.51 26.27
C THR A 147 0.78 7.10 26.06
N LEU A 148 1.82 6.47 26.62
CA LEU A 148 3.21 6.87 26.43
C LEU A 148 3.59 6.95 24.95
N GLY A 149 4.44 7.91 24.59
CA GLY A 149 4.87 8.10 23.21
C GLY A 149 6.03 9.07 23.05
N ILE A 150 6.47 9.22 21.80
CA ILE A 150 7.56 10.08 21.36
C ILE A 150 7.01 11.09 20.35
N TRP A 151 7.24 12.37 20.62
CA TRP A 151 6.82 13.44 19.73
C TRP A 151 7.79 13.58 18.54
N MET A 152 7.28 13.41 17.32
CA MET A 152 8.05 13.52 16.07
C MET A 152 7.97 14.92 15.43
N GLY A 153 7.51 15.93 16.17
CA GLY A 153 7.41 17.31 15.70
C GLY A 153 6.10 17.65 14.97
N LYS A 154 5.48 16.68 14.30
CA LYS A 154 4.18 16.85 13.60
C LYS A 154 3.10 15.88 14.05
N TYR A 155 3.49 14.75 14.60
CA TYR A 155 2.62 13.68 15.07
C TYR A 155 3.32 12.97 16.23
N TRP A 156 2.54 12.23 17.01
CA TRP A 156 3.04 11.34 18.04
C TRP A 156 3.26 9.94 17.48
N LEU A 157 4.26 9.24 17.98
CA LEU A 157 4.33 7.78 17.95
C LEU A 157 4.07 7.30 19.38
N ARG A 158 3.06 6.48 19.57
CA ARG A 158 2.55 6.01 20.86
C ARG A 158 2.59 4.50 20.91
N VAL A 159 2.63 3.96 22.12
CA VAL A 159 2.52 2.52 22.33
C VAL A 159 1.25 1.99 21.67
N ASN A 160 1.37 0.86 20.97
CA ASN A 160 0.39 0.21 20.10
C ASN A 160 0.14 0.90 18.74
N ASP A 161 0.88 1.95 18.38
CA ASP A 161 0.81 2.48 17.01
C ASP A 161 1.42 1.49 16.01
N PRO A 162 0.70 1.18 14.91
CA PRO A 162 1.34 0.63 13.73
C PRO A 162 2.25 1.70 13.10
N VAL A 163 3.47 1.31 12.77
CA VAL A 163 4.49 2.19 12.19
C VAL A 163 5.06 1.62 10.88
N ILE A 164 5.63 2.50 10.06
CA ILE A 164 6.32 2.16 8.82
C ILE A 164 7.64 2.92 8.71
N VAL A 165 8.68 2.21 8.30
CA VAL A 165 10.00 2.74 8.00
C VAL A 165 10.00 3.31 6.57
N THR A 166 10.55 4.51 6.37
CA THR A 166 10.59 5.13 5.03
C THR A 166 11.99 5.33 4.46
N GLN A 167 13.02 5.09 5.26
CA GLN A 167 14.43 5.12 4.87
C GLN A 167 15.15 3.87 5.35
N ASN A 168 16.17 3.43 4.62
CA ASN A 168 16.95 2.26 5.00
C ASN A 168 17.95 2.62 6.12
N SER A 169 18.07 1.74 7.11
CA SER A 169 19.17 1.70 8.07
C SER A 169 19.73 0.29 8.12
N TYR A 170 20.97 0.13 7.64
CA TYR A 170 21.67 -1.15 7.68
C TYR A 170 22.10 -1.53 9.10
N GLU A 171 22.40 -0.53 9.93
CA GLU A 171 22.73 -0.70 11.35
C GLU A 171 21.59 -1.40 12.11
N HIS A 172 20.37 -0.91 11.93
CA HIS A 172 19.18 -1.46 12.59
C HIS A 172 18.55 -2.63 11.81
N ASN A 173 19.11 -3.00 10.65
CA ASN A 173 18.52 -3.97 9.71
C ASN A 173 17.05 -3.65 9.36
N LEU A 174 16.73 -2.36 9.21
CA LEU A 174 15.40 -1.87 8.87
C LEU A 174 15.43 -1.22 7.49
N PHE A 175 14.48 -1.59 6.65
CA PHE A 175 14.40 -1.13 5.27
C PHE A 175 13.08 -0.42 4.99
N ASN A 176 13.12 0.44 3.97
CA ASN A 176 11.97 1.21 3.52
C ASN A 176 10.79 0.29 3.16
N GLY A 177 9.66 0.50 3.81
CA GLY A 177 8.46 -0.31 3.68
C GLY A 177 8.28 -1.34 4.80
N ASN A 178 9.28 -1.56 5.66
CA ASN A 178 9.07 -2.40 6.85
C ASN A 178 8.03 -1.77 7.77
N THR A 179 7.03 -2.57 8.13
CA THR A 179 5.97 -2.20 9.07
C THR A 179 6.19 -2.89 10.41
N GLY A 180 5.84 -2.22 11.49
CA GLY A 180 5.98 -2.73 12.85
C GLY A 180 4.96 -2.11 13.78
N ILE A 181 5.08 -2.40 15.07
CA ILE A 181 4.25 -1.81 16.12
C ILE A 181 5.16 -1.26 17.20
N MET A 182 4.86 -0.08 17.71
CA MET A 182 5.53 0.44 18.91
C MET A 182 5.01 -0.29 20.14
N THR A 183 5.87 -1.01 20.85
CA THR A 183 5.51 -1.83 22.01
C THR A 183 5.77 -1.14 23.35
N GLY A 184 6.62 -0.11 23.37
CA GLY A 184 6.97 0.57 24.61
C GLY A 184 7.76 1.86 24.43
N VAL A 185 8.00 2.53 25.55
CA VAL A 185 8.93 3.65 25.68
C VAL A 185 9.90 3.32 26.81
N THR A 186 11.18 3.54 26.59
CA THR A 186 12.24 3.36 27.57
C THR A 186 13.15 4.58 27.63
N SER A 187 14.09 4.60 28.56
CA SER A 187 15.12 5.63 28.68
C SER A 187 16.50 4.98 28.59
N ILE A 188 17.34 5.47 27.68
CA ILE A 188 18.74 5.07 27.52
C ILE A 188 19.56 6.34 27.72
N ASP A 189 20.50 6.32 28.66
CA ASP A 189 21.36 7.46 29.01
C ASP A 189 20.57 8.75 29.32
N GLY A 190 19.41 8.61 29.94
CA GLY A 190 18.51 9.72 30.27
C GLY A 190 17.72 10.28 29.08
N GLN A 191 17.82 9.67 27.90
CA GLN A 191 17.09 10.06 26.69
C GLN A 191 15.97 9.05 26.36
N THR A 192 14.79 9.59 26.04
CA THR A 192 13.63 8.78 25.65
C THR A 192 13.88 8.04 24.34
N SER A 193 13.68 6.73 24.37
CA SER A 193 13.79 5.81 23.22
C SER A 193 12.51 4.98 23.09
N GLY A 194 12.13 4.64 21.86
CA GLY A 194 10.95 3.83 21.59
C GLY A 194 11.35 2.38 21.40
N VAL A 195 10.53 1.46 21.90
CA VAL A 195 10.68 0.02 21.70
C VAL A 195 9.68 -0.40 20.64
N PHE A 196 10.15 -1.10 19.61
CA PHE A 196 9.35 -1.47 18.45
C PHE A 196 9.54 -2.95 18.10
N PHE A 197 8.46 -3.58 17.66
CA PHE A 197 8.49 -4.95 17.14
C PHE A 197 8.34 -4.93 15.61
N PHE A 198 9.37 -5.40 14.92
CA PHE A 198 9.40 -5.55 13.46
C PHE A 198 9.74 -7.00 13.11
N ASN A 199 8.96 -7.63 12.23
CA ASN A 199 9.31 -8.93 11.61
C ASN A 199 9.83 -10.02 12.58
N GLY A 200 9.29 -10.10 13.80
CA GLY A 200 9.67 -11.13 14.77
C GLY A 200 10.78 -10.74 15.76
N PHE A 201 11.34 -9.54 15.67
CA PHE A 201 12.34 -9.04 16.60
C PHE A 201 11.99 -7.66 17.17
N GLU A 202 12.49 -7.40 18.37
CA GLU A 202 12.37 -6.12 19.03
C GLU A 202 13.61 -5.26 18.75
N VAL A 203 13.40 -3.96 18.51
CA VAL A 203 14.45 -2.96 18.33
C VAL A 203 14.12 -1.73 19.14
N THR A 204 15.11 -1.23 19.88
CA THR A 204 15.01 0.03 20.60
C THR A 204 15.66 1.12 19.78
N LEU A 205 14.91 2.20 19.51
CA LEU A 205 15.34 3.28 18.63
C LEU A 205 15.30 4.59 19.39
N SER A 206 16.41 5.31 19.37
CA SER A 206 16.45 6.68 19.89
C SER A 206 15.60 7.60 19.02
N ARG A 207 15.27 8.78 19.53
CA ARG A 207 14.56 9.79 18.73
C ARG A 207 15.31 10.15 17.44
N MET A 208 16.64 10.16 17.46
CA MET A 208 17.45 10.43 16.26
C MET A 208 17.31 9.32 15.23
N ASP A 209 17.32 8.05 15.66
CA ASP A 209 17.13 6.90 14.77
C ASP A 209 15.76 6.94 14.12
N LEU A 210 14.71 7.30 14.87
CA LEU A 210 13.36 7.47 14.33
C LEU A 210 13.30 8.51 13.22
N PHE A 211 14.01 9.64 13.37
CA PHE A 211 14.12 10.64 12.30
C PHE A 211 14.95 10.12 11.11
N GLY A 212 16.07 9.44 11.36
CA GLY A 212 16.93 8.87 10.32
C GLY A 212 16.24 7.78 9.48
N LEU A 213 15.44 6.92 10.11
CA LEU A 213 14.59 5.91 9.48
C LEU A 213 13.37 6.51 8.79
N GLY A 214 13.08 7.80 9.03
CA GLY A 214 11.83 8.44 8.63
C GLY A 214 10.61 7.66 9.12
N MET A 215 10.61 7.27 10.39
CA MET A 215 9.53 6.48 11.00
C MET A 215 8.20 7.24 10.90
N LYS A 216 7.12 6.58 10.49
CA LYS A 216 5.78 7.21 10.38
C LYS A 216 4.69 6.28 10.92
N LEU A 217 3.53 6.83 11.26
CA LEU A 217 2.31 6.06 11.49
C LEU A 217 1.90 5.27 10.23
N ALA A 218 1.31 4.09 10.44
CA ALA A 218 0.96 3.15 9.37
C ALA A 218 -0.49 2.61 9.46
N TYR A 219 -1.39 3.28 10.18
CA TYR A 219 -2.83 2.94 10.15
C TYR A 219 -3.36 2.91 8.71
N ALA A 220 -2.95 3.91 7.94
CA ALA A 220 -3.05 4.00 6.50
C ALA A 220 -1.65 4.16 5.88
N ILE A 221 -1.43 3.42 4.80
CA ILE A 221 -0.23 3.50 3.96
C ILE A 221 -0.62 3.77 2.52
N SER A 222 0.35 4.24 1.72
CA SER A 222 0.08 4.41 0.30
C SER A 222 -0.01 3.05 -0.39
N ILE A 223 -0.83 2.96 -1.45
CA ILE A 223 -0.97 1.73 -2.24
C ILE A 223 0.40 1.28 -2.81
N HIS A 224 1.27 2.22 -3.16
CA HIS A 224 2.66 1.93 -3.56
C HIS A 224 3.46 1.22 -2.46
N LYS A 225 3.31 1.63 -1.19
CA LYS A 225 4.01 0.99 -0.05
C LYS A 225 3.42 -0.36 0.33
N ALA A 226 2.19 -0.65 -0.07
CA ALA A 226 1.57 -1.96 0.06
C ALA A 226 1.95 -2.95 -1.06
N GLN A 227 2.78 -2.54 -2.05
CA GLN A 227 3.21 -3.46 -3.10
C GLN A 227 4.06 -4.60 -2.53
N GLY A 228 3.64 -5.85 -2.79
CA GLY A 228 4.29 -7.04 -2.26
C GLY A 228 3.72 -7.54 -0.92
N SER A 229 2.87 -6.74 -0.26
CA SER A 229 2.14 -7.16 0.94
C SER A 229 0.75 -7.70 0.60
N GLU A 230 0.23 -8.58 1.44
CA GLU A 230 -1.15 -9.06 1.39
C GLU A 230 -1.78 -8.98 2.79
N TYR A 231 -3.06 -8.63 2.85
CA TYR A 231 -3.82 -8.48 4.10
C TYR A 231 -5.10 -9.31 4.02
N GLU A 232 -5.57 -9.85 5.15
CA GLU A 232 -6.86 -10.56 5.18
C GLU A 232 -8.00 -9.65 4.71
N THR A 233 -8.03 -8.43 5.27
CA THR A 233 -8.93 -7.36 4.86
C THR A 233 -8.13 -6.10 4.53
N SER A 234 -8.45 -5.44 3.41
CA SER A 234 -7.95 -4.09 3.15
C SER A 234 -9.08 -3.10 2.88
N ILE A 235 -8.82 -1.83 3.18
CA ILE A 235 -9.76 -0.73 3.03
C ILE A 235 -9.14 0.30 2.10
N LEU A 236 -9.68 0.44 0.90
CA LEU A 236 -9.27 1.47 -0.05
C LEU A 236 -10.04 2.77 0.20
N CYS A 237 -9.34 3.86 0.48
CA CYS A 237 -9.92 5.20 0.60
C CYS A 237 -9.60 6.01 -0.65
N THR A 238 -10.63 6.40 -1.41
CA THR A 238 -10.44 7.30 -2.55
C THR A 238 -11.62 8.23 -2.73
N LEU A 239 -11.37 9.53 -2.56
CA LEU A 239 -12.40 10.58 -2.57
C LEU A 239 -12.17 11.61 -3.69
N SER A 240 -11.10 11.48 -4.44
CA SER A 240 -10.69 12.46 -5.45
C SER A 240 -10.49 11.81 -6.82
N GLN A 241 -10.86 12.54 -7.87
CA GLN A 241 -10.65 12.13 -9.27
C GLN A 241 -9.26 12.56 -9.78
N SER A 242 -8.21 12.39 -8.98
CA SER A 242 -6.84 12.77 -9.37
C SER A 242 -6.28 11.84 -10.43
N GLU A 243 -5.27 12.27 -11.20
CA GLU A 243 -4.60 11.41 -12.19
C GLU A 243 -3.94 10.15 -11.58
N PHE A 244 -3.69 10.14 -10.27
CA PHE A 244 -3.17 8.96 -9.56
C PHE A 244 -4.23 7.87 -9.37
N VAL A 245 -5.52 8.22 -9.43
CA VAL A 245 -6.61 7.27 -9.35
C VAL A 245 -6.90 6.75 -10.75
N GLU A 246 -6.13 5.73 -11.13
CA GLU A 246 -6.23 5.03 -12.41
C GLU A 246 -6.31 3.51 -12.19
N ARG A 247 -6.51 2.77 -13.28
CA ARG A 247 -6.84 1.35 -13.25
C ARG A 247 -5.81 0.49 -12.52
N SER A 248 -4.52 0.72 -12.74
CA SER A 248 -3.47 -0.09 -12.12
C SER A 248 -3.37 0.18 -10.62
N MET A 249 -3.62 1.40 -10.16
CA MET A 249 -3.74 1.79 -8.75
C MET A 249 -4.90 1.07 -8.07
N LEU A 250 -6.10 1.13 -8.65
CA LEU A 250 -7.29 0.48 -8.10
C LEU A 250 -7.15 -1.04 -8.08
N TYR A 251 -6.65 -1.63 -9.17
CA TYR A 251 -6.36 -3.05 -9.24
C TYR A 251 -5.34 -3.48 -8.18
N THR A 252 -4.23 -2.74 -8.06
CA THR A 252 -3.20 -3.02 -7.06
C THR A 252 -3.78 -2.99 -5.66
N ALA A 253 -4.58 -1.97 -5.31
CA ALA A 253 -5.23 -1.86 -4.01
C ALA A 253 -6.16 -3.04 -3.72
N VAL A 254 -7.10 -3.36 -4.62
CA VAL A 254 -8.06 -4.46 -4.41
C VAL A 254 -7.34 -5.81 -4.29
N SER A 255 -6.31 -6.03 -5.12
CA SER A 255 -5.51 -7.27 -5.09
C SER A 255 -4.63 -7.44 -3.84
N ARG A 256 -4.52 -6.43 -2.95
CA ARG A 256 -3.86 -6.60 -1.65
C ARG A 256 -4.71 -7.39 -0.66
N SER A 257 -6.01 -7.52 -0.91
CA SER A 257 -6.93 -8.24 -0.03
C SER A 257 -6.93 -9.73 -0.36
N LYS A 258 -6.76 -10.57 0.66
CA LYS A 258 -6.88 -12.02 0.54
C LYS A 258 -8.33 -12.48 0.58
N ARG A 259 -9.19 -11.77 1.33
CA ARG A 259 -10.58 -12.18 1.60
C ARG A 259 -11.59 -11.05 1.42
N LEU A 260 -11.39 -9.89 2.06
CA LEU A 260 -12.34 -8.77 2.01
C LEU A 260 -11.67 -7.47 1.57
N ALA A 261 -12.25 -6.80 0.57
CA ALA A 261 -11.87 -5.44 0.18
C ALA A 261 -13.05 -4.48 0.41
N LEU A 262 -12.85 -3.49 1.28
CA LEU A 262 -13.81 -2.40 1.47
C LEU A 262 -13.33 -1.16 0.75
N ILE A 263 -14.23 -0.48 0.05
CA ILE A 263 -13.90 0.70 -0.75
C ILE A 263 -14.71 1.88 -0.24
N LEU A 264 -14.04 2.84 0.40
CA LEU A 264 -14.62 4.11 0.82
C LEU A 264 -14.47 5.09 -0.34
N SER A 265 -15.53 5.20 -1.13
CA SER A 265 -15.59 6.06 -2.31
C SER A 265 -17.04 6.27 -2.78
N THR A 266 -17.19 6.81 -3.98
CA THR A 266 -18.45 6.79 -4.76
C THR A 266 -18.33 5.84 -5.94
N GLN A 267 -19.46 5.32 -6.43
CA GLN A 267 -19.48 4.50 -7.65
C GLN A 267 -18.83 5.23 -8.83
N ASN A 268 -19.11 6.52 -9.00
CA ASN A 268 -18.58 7.33 -10.10
C ASN A 268 -17.05 7.45 -10.05
N ILE A 269 -16.45 7.71 -8.88
CA ILE A 269 -14.98 7.79 -8.75
C ILE A 269 -14.35 6.45 -9.12
N MET A 270 -14.92 5.34 -8.65
CA MET A 270 -14.43 4.00 -8.96
C MET A 270 -14.53 3.69 -10.45
N GLN A 271 -15.70 3.90 -11.07
CA GLN A 271 -15.91 3.65 -12.50
C GLN A 271 -14.98 4.50 -13.37
N GLN A 272 -14.83 5.79 -13.07
CA GLN A 272 -13.91 6.66 -13.80
C GLN A 272 -12.44 6.25 -13.61
N GLY A 273 -12.03 5.89 -12.40
CA GLY A 273 -10.68 5.41 -12.13
C GLY A 273 -10.35 4.12 -12.89
N VAL A 274 -11.31 3.19 -12.98
CA VAL A 274 -11.16 1.94 -13.74
C VAL A 274 -11.11 2.19 -15.26
N ALA A 275 -11.90 3.15 -15.75
CA ALA A 275 -11.92 3.51 -17.17
C ALA A 275 -10.59 4.12 -17.64
N ARG A 276 -9.86 4.84 -16.77
CA ARG A 276 -8.56 5.43 -17.09
C ARG A 276 -7.53 4.33 -17.45
N PRO A 277 -6.66 4.57 -18.45
CA PRO A 277 -5.62 3.61 -18.82
C PRO A 277 -4.60 3.45 -17.69
N ASN A 278 -3.87 2.33 -17.70
CA ASN A 278 -2.81 2.10 -16.72
C ASN A 278 -1.76 3.20 -16.83
N ARG A 279 -1.15 3.58 -15.70
CA ARG A 279 -0.04 4.55 -15.72
C ARG A 279 1.10 4.11 -16.64
N SER A 280 1.40 2.81 -16.69
CA SER A 280 2.42 2.25 -17.58
C SER A 280 2.17 2.49 -19.06
N ASP A 281 0.91 2.66 -19.48
CA ASP A 281 0.54 2.88 -20.88
C ASP A 281 0.59 4.35 -21.29
N THR A 282 0.67 5.26 -20.32
CA THR A 282 0.71 6.72 -20.55
C THR A 282 2.10 7.32 -20.33
N LEU A 283 3.05 6.55 -19.79
CA LEU A 283 4.43 6.99 -19.60
C LEU A 283 5.21 6.99 -20.91
N CYS A 284 5.73 8.15 -21.30
CA CYS A 284 6.71 8.25 -22.37
C CYS A 284 8.06 7.69 -21.90
N VAL A 285 8.49 6.57 -22.49
CA VAL A 285 9.77 5.93 -22.18
C VAL A 285 10.59 5.74 -23.45
N GLY A 286 11.90 5.99 -23.37
CA GLY A 286 12.82 5.77 -24.50
C GLY A 286 13.32 4.32 -24.63
N PHE A 287 12.96 3.45 -23.68
CA PHE A 287 13.35 2.05 -23.68
C PHE A 287 12.34 1.20 -24.47
N SER A 288 12.80 0.57 -25.54
CA SER A 288 12.05 -0.37 -26.37
C SER A 288 12.84 -1.67 -26.56
N VAL A 289 12.12 -2.79 -26.70
CA VAL A 289 12.68 -4.14 -26.89
C VAL A 289 11.91 -4.88 -27.97
#